data_AF-A0A377AE89-F1
#
_entry.id   AF-A0A377AE89-F1
#
_cell.length_a   1.000
_cell.length_b   1.000
_cell.length_c   1.000
_cell.angle_alpha   90.00
_cell.angle_beta   90.00
_cell.angle_gamma   90.00
#
_symmetry.space_group_name_H-M   'P 1'
#
loop_
_entity.id
_entity.type
_entity.pdbx_description
1 polymer ?
#
loop_
_entity_poly.entity_id
_entity_poly.type
_entity_poly.pdbx_seq_one_letter_code
_entity_poly.pdbx_strand_id
1 'polypeptide(L)'
;MKSMNMAASSELVSRLSSHRRVVALGDTDFTDVAAVVITAADSRSGILALLKRTGFHLPVFLYSEHAVELPAGVTAVINGNEQQWLELESAACQYEENLLPPFYDTLTQYVEMGNSTFACPGHQHGAFFKKHPAGRHFYDFFGENVFRADMCNADVKLGDLLIHEGSAKDAQKFAAKVFHADKTYFVLNGTSAANKVVTNALLTRGDLVLFDRNNHKSNHHGALIQAGATPVYLEASRNPFGFIGGIDAHCFNEEYLRQQIRDVAPEKAELPRPFRLAIIQLGTYDGTVYNARQVIDTVGHLCDYILFDSAWVGYEQFIPMMADSSPLLLELNENDPGIL
;
A
#
# COMPACT_ATOMS: atom_id res chain seq x y z
N MET A 1 -12.91 -21.77 2.95
CA MET A 1 -11.94 -22.89 3.09
C MET A 1 -10.67 -22.51 2.34
N LYS A 2 -9.74 -21.84 3.03
CA LYS A 2 -8.40 -21.60 2.50
C LYS A 2 -7.57 -22.78 2.96
N SER A 3 -7.04 -23.56 2.02
CA SER A 3 -6.02 -24.56 2.36
C SER A 3 -4.93 -24.42 1.31
N MET A 4 -4.05 -23.44 1.51
CA MET A 4 -2.75 -23.42 0.87
C MET A 4 -2.08 -24.78 1.06
N ASN A 5 -1.27 -25.13 0.08
CA ASN A 5 -0.57 -26.40 0.01
C ASN A 5 0.53 -26.48 1.10
N MET A 6 1.03 -27.67 1.34
CA MET A 6 2.35 -27.87 1.94
C MET A 6 3.36 -28.15 0.84
N ALA A 7 4.55 -27.57 0.91
CA ALA A 7 5.65 -27.95 0.04
C ALA A 7 6.59 -28.93 0.76
N ALA A 8 7.02 -29.98 0.08
CA ALA A 8 7.89 -30.98 0.68
C ALA A 8 8.97 -31.46 -0.28
N SER A 9 10.09 -31.92 0.26
CA SER A 9 11.08 -32.66 -0.53
C SER A 9 10.41 -33.83 -1.24
N SER A 10 10.83 -34.13 -2.47
CA SER A 10 10.15 -35.13 -3.32
C SER A 10 9.97 -36.49 -2.64
N GLU A 11 10.95 -36.91 -1.82
CA GLU A 11 10.89 -38.17 -1.06
C GLU A 11 9.96 -38.14 0.17
N LEU A 12 9.58 -36.94 0.64
CA LEU A 12 8.68 -36.74 1.77
C LEU A 12 7.24 -36.52 1.33
N VAL A 13 6.97 -36.20 0.06
CA VAL A 13 5.61 -35.90 -0.44
C VAL A 13 4.60 -36.99 -0.06
N SER A 14 4.98 -38.26 -0.20
CA SER A 14 4.10 -39.40 0.16
C SER A 14 4.11 -39.77 1.64
N ARG A 15 5.02 -39.19 2.43
CA ARG A 15 5.18 -39.48 3.87
C ARG A 15 4.45 -38.46 4.76
N LEU A 16 4.20 -37.25 4.25
CA LEU A 16 3.46 -36.23 4.98
C LEU A 16 1.99 -36.63 5.13
N SER A 17 1.54 -36.73 6.38
CA SER A 17 0.13 -36.88 6.70
C SER A 17 -0.46 -35.50 6.99
N SER A 18 -1.12 -34.90 6.00
CA SER A 18 -1.89 -33.67 6.15
C SER A 18 -3.17 -33.75 5.31
N HIS A 19 -4.17 -32.98 5.73
CA HIS A 19 -5.39 -32.78 4.94
C HIS A 19 -5.18 -31.79 3.78
N ARG A 20 -4.06 -31.07 3.79
CA ARG A 20 -3.63 -30.17 2.71
C ARG A 20 -3.02 -30.96 1.57
N ARG A 21 -3.14 -30.43 0.36
CA ARG A 21 -2.39 -30.97 -0.79
C ARG A 21 -0.89 -30.73 -0.56
N VAL A 22 -0.10 -31.78 -0.74
CA VAL A 22 1.36 -31.71 -0.66
C VAL A 22 1.95 -31.64 -2.08
N VAL A 23 2.81 -30.66 -2.33
CA VAL A 23 3.51 -30.46 -3.60
C VAL A 23 5.01 -30.60 -3.41
N ALA A 24 5.74 -31.03 -4.45
CA ALA A 24 7.19 -31.11 -4.37
C ALA A 24 7.83 -29.71 -4.41
N LEU A 25 8.98 -29.52 -3.74
CA LEU A 25 9.72 -28.24 -3.75
C LEU A 25 10.03 -27.70 -5.15
N GLY A 26 10.24 -28.59 -6.13
CA GLY A 26 10.55 -28.21 -7.52
C GLY A 26 9.33 -27.80 -8.35
N ASP A 27 8.12 -28.05 -7.85
CA ASP A 27 6.86 -27.87 -8.58
C ASP A 27 6.04 -26.67 -8.05
N THR A 28 6.66 -25.80 -7.24
CA THR A 28 6.00 -24.65 -6.62
C THR A 28 6.89 -23.40 -6.66
N ASP A 29 6.27 -22.23 -6.78
CA ASP A 29 6.89 -20.93 -6.57
C ASP A 29 6.70 -20.41 -5.13
N PHE A 30 6.13 -21.26 -4.26
CA PHE A 30 5.80 -21.01 -2.86
C PHE A 30 4.69 -19.99 -2.59
N THR A 31 4.00 -19.48 -3.62
CA THR A 31 2.93 -18.47 -3.44
C THR A 31 1.62 -19.05 -2.91
N ASP A 32 1.43 -20.37 -3.07
CA ASP A 32 0.27 -21.11 -2.61
C ASP A 32 0.61 -22.11 -1.50
N VAL A 33 1.73 -21.90 -0.79
CA VAL A 33 2.26 -22.79 0.26
C VAL A 33 2.15 -22.15 1.64
N ALA A 34 1.68 -22.90 2.65
CA ALA A 34 1.60 -22.43 4.04
C ALA A 34 2.72 -22.95 4.94
N ALA A 35 3.37 -24.06 4.58
CA ALA A 35 4.52 -24.60 5.30
C ALA A 35 5.40 -25.46 4.38
N VAL A 36 6.68 -25.53 4.73
CA VAL A 36 7.67 -26.28 3.96
C VAL A 36 8.31 -27.38 4.81
N VAL A 37 8.40 -28.61 4.30
CA VAL A 37 9.12 -29.70 4.96
C VAL A 37 10.29 -30.15 4.10
N ILE A 38 11.51 -30.02 4.61
CA ILE A 38 12.74 -30.33 3.89
C ILE A 38 13.48 -31.52 4.51
N THR A 39 14.36 -32.14 3.76
CA THR A 39 15.29 -33.16 4.27
C THR A 39 16.61 -32.52 4.70
N ALA A 40 17.45 -33.29 5.40
CA ALA A 40 18.81 -32.85 5.72
C ALA A 40 19.69 -32.65 4.47
N ALA A 41 19.40 -33.34 3.37
CA ALA A 41 20.10 -33.10 2.10
C ALA A 41 19.70 -31.75 1.51
N ASP A 42 18.41 -31.43 1.53
CA ASP A 42 17.91 -30.16 1.00
C ASP A 42 18.40 -28.96 1.80
N SER A 43 18.50 -29.07 3.13
CA SER A 43 19.02 -27.98 3.97
C SER A 43 20.46 -27.58 3.60
N ARG A 44 21.23 -28.49 3.00
CA ARG A 44 22.59 -28.24 2.50
C ARG A 44 22.66 -27.89 1.01
N SER A 45 21.53 -27.94 0.29
CA SER A 45 21.44 -27.73 -1.16
C SER A 45 21.16 -26.28 -1.56
N GLY A 46 20.90 -25.39 -0.59
CA GLY A 46 20.59 -23.97 -0.83
C GLY A 46 19.10 -23.61 -0.78
N ILE A 47 18.19 -24.57 -0.53
CA ILE A 47 16.75 -24.30 -0.42
C ILE A 47 16.41 -23.25 0.65
N LEU A 48 17.11 -23.26 1.79
CA LEU A 48 16.90 -22.30 2.87
C LEU A 48 17.25 -20.87 2.43
N ALA A 49 18.28 -20.72 1.59
CA ALA A 49 18.63 -19.42 1.01
C ALA A 49 17.59 -18.98 -0.02
N LEU A 50 17.02 -19.91 -0.79
CA LEU A 50 15.93 -19.62 -1.73
C LEU A 50 14.68 -19.14 -0.98
N LEU A 51 14.22 -19.89 0.04
CA LEU A 51 13.07 -19.54 0.88
C LEU A 51 13.27 -18.20 1.60
N LYS A 52 14.50 -17.91 2.05
CA LYS A 52 14.81 -16.60 2.61
C LYS A 52 14.69 -15.47 1.59
N ARG A 53 15.06 -15.72 0.33
CA ARG A 53 14.99 -14.72 -0.76
C ARG A 53 13.57 -14.43 -1.24
N THR A 54 12.61 -15.34 -1.03
CA THR A 54 11.21 -15.06 -1.39
C THR A 54 10.61 -13.95 -0.54
N GLY A 55 11.11 -13.77 0.70
CA GLY A 55 10.55 -12.80 1.65
C GLY A 55 9.19 -13.20 2.22
N PHE A 56 8.71 -14.43 1.95
CA PHE A 56 7.39 -14.88 2.40
C PHE A 56 7.36 -15.33 3.85
N HIS A 57 8.52 -15.49 4.50
CA HIS A 57 8.65 -15.90 5.91
C HIS A 57 7.89 -17.20 6.24
N LEU A 58 7.92 -18.17 5.31
CA LEU A 58 7.27 -19.46 5.49
C LEU A 58 7.85 -20.24 6.68
N PRO A 59 7.02 -20.95 7.45
CA PRO A 59 7.52 -21.88 8.45
C PRO A 59 8.17 -23.08 7.75
N VAL A 60 9.41 -23.41 8.13
CA VAL A 60 10.21 -24.47 7.51
C VAL A 60 10.53 -25.53 8.53
N PHE A 61 10.18 -26.78 8.26
CA PHE A 61 10.44 -27.92 9.11
C PHE A 61 11.48 -28.84 8.48
N LEU A 62 12.41 -29.34 9.28
CA LEU A 62 13.39 -30.33 8.83
C LEU A 62 12.94 -31.72 9.25
N TYR A 63 12.73 -32.63 8.31
CA TYR A 63 12.51 -34.04 8.61
C TYR A 63 13.84 -34.77 8.86
N SER A 64 13.97 -35.41 10.01
CA SER A 64 15.12 -36.24 10.37
C SER A 64 14.73 -37.31 11.40
N GLU A 65 15.09 -38.57 11.14
CA GLU A 65 14.96 -39.68 12.09
C GLU A 65 16.04 -39.65 13.18
N HIS A 66 17.09 -38.84 12.99
CA HIS A 66 18.19 -38.67 13.93
C HIS A 66 18.16 -37.28 14.56
N ALA A 67 18.75 -37.15 15.75
CA ALA A 67 18.99 -35.84 16.35
C ALA A 67 19.94 -35.03 15.46
N VAL A 68 19.45 -33.87 15.00
CA VAL A 68 20.20 -32.94 14.16
C VAL A 68 20.11 -31.55 14.79
N GLU A 69 21.21 -30.80 14.74
CA GLU A 69 21.22 -29.41 15.18
C GLU A 69 20.31 -28.56 14.28
N LEU A 70 19.48 -27.69 14.88
CA LEU A 70 18.48 -26.90 14.16
C LEU A 70 19.19 -25.89 13.23
N PRO A 71 19.09 -26.03 11.89
CA PRO A 71 19.73 -25.09 10.97
C PRO A 71 19.08 -23.71 11.04
N ALA A 72 19.86 -22.66 10.77
CA ALA A 72 19.32 -21.30 10.69
C ALA A 72 18.25 -21.20 9.59
N GLY A 73 17.08 -20.66 9.95
CA GLY A 73 15.92 -20.56 9.05
C GLY A 73 14.98 -21.76 9.07
N VAL A 74 15.24 -22.76 9.92
CA VAL A 74 14.31 -23.87 10.20
C VAL A 74 13.57 -23.58 11.51
N THR A 75 12.24 -23.73 11.48
CA THR A 75 11.32 -23.56 12.61
C THR A 75 11.45 -24.71 13.61
N ALA A 76 11.44 -25.96 13.16
CA ALA A 76 11.60 -27.14 14.03
C ALA A 76 12.11 -28.37 13.25
N VAL A 77 12.64 -29.36 13.99
CA VAL A 77 12.99 -30.69 13.45
C VAL A 77 11.90 -31.69 13.82
N ILE A 78 11.44 -32.46 12.84
CA ILE A 78 10.37 -33.46 12.99
C ILE A 78 10.86 -34.84 12.54
N ASN A 79 10.36 -35.90 13.16
CA ASN A 79 10.75 -37.29 12.89
C ASN A 79 9.57 -38.19 12.49
N GLY A 80 8.35 -37.63 12.44
CA GLY A 80 7.15 -38.34 12.04
C GLY A 80 6.21 -38.74 13.17
N ASN A 81 6.46 -38.29 14.40
CA ASN A 81 5.50 -38.38 15.51
C ASN A 81 4.21 -37.61 15.19
N GLU A 82 3.04 -38.17 15.53
CA GLU A 82 1.73 -37.52 15.39
C GLU A 82 1.68 -36.11 15.97
N GLN A 83 2.29 -35.90 17.15
CA GLN A 83 2.32 -34.58 17.78
C GLN A 83 3.05 -33.53 16.92
N GLN A 84 4.12 -33.93 16.24
CA GLN A 84 4.90 -33.03 15.39
C GLN A 84 4.20 -32.72 14.06
N TRP A 85 3.39 -33.65 13.55
CA TRP A 85 2.51 -33.37 12.42
C TRP A 85 1.43 -32.34 12.78
N LEU A 86 0.87 -32.42 14.00
CA LEU A 86 -0.04 -31.40 14.50
C LEU A 86 0.64 -30.04 14.67
N GLU A 87 1.90 -30.00 15.11
CA GLU A 87 2.68 -28.77 15.20
C GLU A 87 2.94 -28.13 13.82
N LEU A 88 3.32 -28.93 12.82
CA LEU A 88 3.44 -28.49 11.43
C LEU A 88 2.13 -27.89 10.91
N GLU A 89 1.02 -28.59 11.13
CA GLU A 89 -0.31 -28.14 10.72
C GLU A 89 -0.72 -26.84 11.43
N SER A 90 -0.46 -26.74 12.73
CA SER A 90 -0.70 -25.52 13.50
C SER A 90 0.12 -24.34 12.97
N ALA A 91 1.38 -24.56 12.58
CA ALA A 91 2.21 -23.51 12.00
C ALA A 91 1.69 -23.07 10.62
N ALA A 92 1.21 -24.02 9.80
CA ALA A 92 0.59 -23.71 8.50
C ALA A 92 -0.69 -22.89 8.66
N CYS A 93 -1.59 -23.28 9.58
CA CYS A 93 -2.80 -22.51 9.88
C CYS A 93 -2.47 -21.11 10.39
N GLN A 94 -1.50 -20.99 11.30
CA GLN A 94 -1.08 -19.69 11.84
C GLN A 94 -0.48 -18.80 10.75
N TYR A 95 0.25 -19.36 9.79
CA TYR A 95 0.76 -18.61 8.65
C TYR A 95 -0.39 -18.01 7.81
N GLU A 96 -1.39 -18.83 7.46
CA GLU A 96 -2.55 -18.39 6.69
C GLU A 96 -3.40 -17.33 7.40
N GLU A 97 -3.61 -17.50 8.70
CA GLU A 97 -4.35 -16.55 9.54
C GLU A 97 -3.70 -15.17 9.57
N ASN A 98 -2.36 -15.11 9.47
CA ASN A 98 -1.60 -13.87 9.48
C ASN A 98 -1.29 -13.33 8.07
N LEU A 99 -1.63 -14.07 7.02
CA LEU A 99 -1.26 -13.73 5.64
C LEU A 99 -2.08 -12.56 5.08
N LEU A 100 -3.39 -12.54 5.38
CA LEU A 100 -4.30 -11.62 4.71
C LEU A 100 -4.47 -10.29 5.44
N PRO A 101 -4.48 -9.15 4.71
CA PRO A 101 -4.78 -7.86 5.31
C PRO A 101 -6.20 -7.79 5.92
N PRO A 102 -6.42 -6.94 6.95
CA PRO A 102 -7.61 -7.02 7.80
C PRO A 102 -8.97 -6.97 7.07
N PHE A 103 -9.15 -6.03 6.15
CA PHE A 103 -10.42 -5.88 5.42
C PHE A 103 -10.65 -7.03 4.44
N TYR A 104 -9.60 -7.47 3.74
CA TYR A 104 -9.71 -8.57 2.78
C TYR A 104 -10.02 -9.90 3.48
N ASP A 105 -9.36 -10.16 4.61
CA ASP A 105 -9.67 -11.36 5.41
C ASP A 105 -11.14 -11.37 5.85
N THR A 106 -11.60 -10.26 6.44
CA THR A 106 -13.01 -10.11 6.89
C THR A 106 -13.99 -10.29 5.72
N LEU A 107 -13.71 -9.70 4.56
CA LEU A 107 -14.54 -9.81 3.36
C LEU A 107 -14.64 -11.26 2.87
N THR A 108 -13.50 -11.96 2.77
CA THR A 108 -13.50 -13.37 2.32
C THR A 108 -14.29 -14.27 3.27
N GLN A 109 -14.12 -14.10 4.58
CA GLN A 109 -14.90 -14.83 5.58
C GLN A 109 -16.40 -14.52 5.48
N TYR A 110 -16.77 -13.26 5.24
CA TYR A 110 -18.17 -12.88 5.08
C TYR A 110 -18.81 -13.50 3.83
N VAL A 111 -18.10 -13.49 2.70
CA VAL A 111 -18.56 -14.15 1.46
C VAL A 111 -18.78 -15.65 1.67
N GLU A 112 -17.90 -16.31 2.43
CA GLU A 112 -17.98 -17.73 2.78
C GLU A 112 -19.18 -18.08 3.66
N MET A 113 -19.73 -17.13 4.43
CA MET A 113 -20.91 -17.38 5.28
C MET A 113 -22.18 -17.70 4.48
N GLY A 114 -22.20 -17.42 3.18
CA GLY A 114 -23.33 -17.84 2.35
C GLY A 114 -24.63 -17.08 2.61
N ASN A 115 -24.56 -15.92 3.28
CA ASN A 115 -25.74 -15.16 3.69
C ASN A 115 -26.59 -14.72 2.47
N SER A 116 -27.91 -14.74 2.65
CA SER A 116 -28.83 -14.10 1.69
C SER A 116 -28.87 -12.60 1.95
N THR A 117 -28.75 -11.79 0.91
CA THR A 117 -28.86 -10.32 1.02
C THR A 117 -30.19 -9.82 0.46
N PHE A 118 -30.82 -8.92 1.20
CA PHE A 118 -31.95 -8.11 0.76
C PHE A 118 -31.61 -6.61 0.76
N ALA A 119 -30.33 -6.28 0.96
CA ALA A 119 -29.82 -4.92 0.92
C ALA A 119 -29.41 -4.53 -0.51
N CYS A 120 -28.85 -3.33 -0.65
CA CYS A 120 -28.07 -2.96 -1.82
C CYS A 120 -26.74 -3.75 -1.84
N PRO A 121 -26.12 -3.95 -3.02
CA PRO A 121 -26.62 -3.60 -4.35
C PRO A 121 -27.81 -4.47 -4.82
N GLY A 122 -28.72 -3.89 -5.61
CA GLY A 122 -29.97 -4.55 -6.02
C GLY A 122 -29.81 -5.80 -6.89
N HIS A 123 -28.60 -6.09 -7.40
CA HIS A 123 -28.33 -7.36 -8.09
C HIS A 123 -28.22 -8.55 -7.13
N GLN A 124 -28.11 -8.31 -5.81
CA GLN A 124 -28.14 -9.30 -4.73
C GLN A 124 -27.24 -10.50 -5.02
N HIS A 125 -25.92 -10.30 -4.91
CA HIS A 125 -24.91 -11.31 -5.23
C HIS A 125 -24.95 -11.82 -6.68
N GLY A 126 -25.53 -11.03 -7.59
CA GLY A 126 -25.56 -11.28 -9.03
C GLY A 126 -26.75 -12.13 -9.46
N ALA A 127 -27.69 -12.42 -8.55
CA ALA A 127 -28.94 -13.11 -8.85
C ALA A 127 -29.75 -12.40 -9.95
N PHE A 128 -29.73 -11.07 -9.99
CA PHE A 128 -30.41 -10.31 -11.05
C PHE A 128 -29.78 -10.54 -12.43
N PHE A 129 -28.45 -10.50 -12.53
CA PHE A 129 -27.74 -10.67 -13.80
C PHE A 129 -28.04 -12.02 -14.46
N LYS A 130 -28.17 -13.09 -13.66
CA LYS A 130 -28.53 -14.43 -14.14
C LYS A 130 -29.93 -14.53 -14.77
N LYS A 131 -30.78 -13.51 -14.66
CA LYS A 131 -32.15 -13.49 -15.22
C LYS A 131 -32.26 -12.91 -16.63
N HIS A 132 -31.19 -12.35 -17.20
CA HIS A 132 -31.19 -11.79 -18.55
C HIS A 132 -30.00 -12.34 -19.35
N PRO A 133 -30.13 -12.74 -20.64
CA PRO A 133 -29.02 -13.31 -21.42
C PRO A 133 -27.75 -12.45 -21.43
N ALA A 134 -27.87 -11.13 -21.61
CA ALA A 134 -26.72 -10.22 -21.54
C ALA A 134 -26.12 -10.15 -20.12
N GLY A 135 -26.97 -10.20 -19.08
CA GLY A 135 -26.52 -10.23 -17.69
C GLY A 135 -25.83 -11.55 -17.35
N ARG A 136 -26.30 -12.68 -17.90
CA ARG A 136 -25.67 -13.98 -17.71
C ARG A 136 -24.26 -14.01 -18.30
N HIS A 137 -24.09 -13.48 -19.51
CA HIS A 137 -22.77 -13.32 -20.10
C HIS A 137 -21.85 -12.45 -19.22
N PHE A 138 -22.36 -11.34 -18.69
CA PHE A 138 -21.61 -10.47 -17.78
C PHE A 138 -21.23 -11.18 -16.46
N TYR A 139 -22.16 -11.93 -15.88
CA TYR A 139 -21.93 -12.69 -14.65
C TYR A 139 -20.89 -13.79 -14.84
N ASP A 140 -21.00 -14.56 -15.92
CA ASP A 140 -20.07 -15.65 -16.22
C ASP A 140 -18.67 -15.11 -16.60
N PHE A 141 -18.59 -13.93 -17.22
CA PHE A 141 -17.33 -13.29 -17.58
C PHE A 141 -16.50 -12.88 -16.36
N PHE A 142 -17.11 -12.22 -15.37
CA PHE A 142 -16.39 -11.79 -14.17
C PHE A 142 -16.32 -12.87 -13.08
N GLY A 143 -17.25 -13.81 -13.08
CA GLY A 143 -17.36 -14.86 -12.07
C GLY A 143 -18.14 -14.45 -10.83
N GLU A 144 -18.63 -15.44 -10.08
CA GLU A 144 -19.56 -15.22 -8.96
C GLU A 144 -18.98 -14.35 -7.84
N ASN A 145 -17.70 -14.53 -7.49
CA ASN A 145 -17.10 -13.91 -6.30
C ASN A 145 -17.08 -12.38 -6.35
N VAL A 146 -16.94 -11.75 -7.52
CA VAL A 146 -16.97 -10.28 -7.60
C VAL A 146 -18.33 -9.72 -7.17
N PHE A 147 -19.42 -10.40 -7.55
CA PHE A 147 -20.78 -9.98 -7.21
C PHE A 147 -21.15 -10.33 -5.78
N ARG A 148 -20.62 -11.43 -5.25
CA ARG A 148 -20.78 -11.79 -3.84
C ARG A 148 -20.04 -10.81 -2.92
N ALA A 149 -18.90 -10.29 -3.37
CA ALA A 149 -18.09 -9.32 -2.63
C ALA A 149 -18.59 -7.88 -2.74
N ASP A 150 -19.51 -7.59 -3.66
CA ASP A 150 -20.12 -6.27 -3.83
C ASP A 150 -21.22 -6.05 -2.78
N MET A 151 -20.86 -5.35 -1.70
CA MET A 151 -21.64 -5.17 -0.48
C MET A 151 -21.77 -3.69 -0.12
N CYS A 152 -22.76 -3.36 0.70
CA CYS A 152 -22.97 -1.99 1.15
C CYS A 152 -22.84 -1.84 2.68
N ASN A 153 -23.10 -0.64 3.17
CA ASN A 153 -23.07 -0.28 4.59
C ASN A 153 -24.02 -1.10 5.48
N ALA A 154 -25.00 -1.82 4.91
CA ALA A 154 -25.87 -2.71 5.67
C ALA A 154 -25.14 -3.98 6.17
N ASP A 155 -24.02 -4.35 5.53
CA ASP A 155 -23.18 -5.48 5.90
C ASP A 155 -22.19 -5.09 7.02
N VAL A 156 -22.73 -4.77 8.19
CA VAL A 156 -22.03 -4.16 9.34
C VAL A 156 -20.79 -4.93 9.82
N LYS A 157 -20.66 -6.22 9.49
CA LYS A 157 -19.48 -7.02 9.82
C LYS A 157 -18.20 -6.52 9.15
N LEU A 158 -18.32 -5.82 8.01
CA LEU A 158 -17.19 -5.17 7.34
C LEU A 158 -16.77 -3.86 8.01
N GLY A 159 -17.58 -3.32 8.92
CA GLY A 159 -17.38 -2.02 9.53
C GLY A 159 -17.93 -0.86 8.68
N ASP A 160 -17.37 0.33 8.88
CA ASP A 160 -17.81 1.55 8.19
C ASP A 160 -16.62 2.22 7.50
N LEU A 161 -16.67 2.34 6.18
CA LEU A 161 -15.59 2.92 5.38
C LEU A 161 -15.53 4.46 5.48
N LEU A 162 -16.65 5.13 5.77
CA LEU A 162 -16.76 6.58 5.77
C LEU A 162 -16.29 7.19 7.09
N ILE A 163 -16.73 6.62 8.22
CA ILE A 163 -16.33 7.08 9.56
C ILE A 163 -15.22 6.22 10.20
N HIS A 164 -14.72 5.23 9.45
CA HIS A 164 -13.55 4.43 9.77
C HIS A 164 -13.75 3.59 11.05
N GLU A 165 -14.63 2.60 10.96
CA GLU A 165 -14.91 1.62 12.01
C GLU A 165 -14.71 0.19 11.53
N GLY A 166 -14.50 -0.74 12.47
CA GLY A 166 -14.30 -2.16 12.18
C GLY A 166 -13.13 -2.44 11.23
N SER A 167 -13.29 -3.46 10.38
CA SER A 167 -12.21 -3.94 9.51
C SER A 167 -11.71 -2.89 8.50
N ALA A 168 -12.56 -1.93 8.12
CA ALA A 168 -12.17 -0.80 7.27
C ALA A 168 -11.11 0.08 7.94
N LYS A 169 -11.30 0.40 9.24
CA LYS A 169 -10.33 1.13 10.05
C LYS A 169 -9.02 0.36 10.22
N ASP A 170 -9.14 -0.93 10.48
CA ASP A 170 -7.97 -1.77 10.75
C ASP A 170 -7.09 -1.90 9.52
N ALA A 171 -7.67 -1.98 8.32
CA ALA A 171 -6.92 -1.93 7.07
C ALA A 171 -6.21 -0.59 6.85
N GLN A 172 -6.87 0.54 7.16
CA GLN A 172 -6.24 1.85 7.09
C GLN A 172 -5.08 2.00 8.08
N LYS A 173 -5.23 1.50 9.31
CA LYS A 173 -4.14 1.46 10.30
C LYS A 173 -3.00 0.53 9.89
N PHE A 174 -3.33 -0.60 9.26
CA PHE A 174 -2.31 -1.50 8.72
C PHE A 174 -1.50 -0.80 7.63
N ALA A 175 -2.17 -0.11 6.69
CA ALA A 175 -1.50 0.69 5.67
C ALA A 175 -0.64 1.81 6.27
N ALA A 176 -1.13 2.51 7.29
CA ALA A 176 -0.37 3.54 7.99
C ALA A 176 0.95 3.01 8.57
N LYS A 177 0.94 1.80 9.15
CA LYS A 177 2.16 1.13 9.62
C LYS A 177 3.11 0.77 8.47
N VAL A 178 2.58 0.23 7.37
CA VAL A 178 3.38 -0.19 6.21
C VAL A 178 4.09 1.00 5.56
N PHE A 179 3.38 2.11 5.40
CA PHE A 179 3.90 3.32 4.76
C PHE A 179 4.55 4.31 5.75
N HIS A 180 4.69 3.95 7.02
CA HIS A 180 5.29 4.83 8.04
C HIS A 180 4.59 6.22 8.12
N ALA A 181 3.27 6.21 8.17
CA ALA A 181 2.42 7.40 8.28
C ALA A 181 1.59 7.37 9.56
N ASP A 182 1.21 8.54 10.09
CA ASP A 182 0.31 8.62 11.25
C ASP A 182 -1.09 8.08 10.94
N LYS A 183 -1.60 8.38 9.74
CA LYS A 183 -2.91 7.95 9.24
C LYS A 183 -2.84 7.71 7.75
N THR A 184 -3.66 6.77 7.29
CA THR A 184 -3.89 6.51 5.86
C THR A 184 -5.39 6.54 5.58
N TYR A 185 -5.80 7.26 4.55
CA TYR A 185 -7.18 7.34 4.09
C TYR A 185 -7.31 6.64 2.75
N PHE A 186 -8.26 5.71 2.64
CA PHE A 186 -8.53 5.03 1.38
C PHE A 186 -9.49 5.84 0.52
N VAL A 187 -9.04 6.27 -0.66
CA VAL A 187 -9.82 7.06 -1.61
C VAL A 187 -10.14 6.22 -2.84
N LEU A 188 -11.42 5.92 -3.06
CA LEU A 188 -11.88 4.98 -4.09
C LEU A 188 -12.14 5.64 -5.46
N ASN A 189 -11.83 6.92 -5.62
CA ASN A 189 -12.04 7.67 -6.87
C ASN A 189 -10.73 8.25 -7.44
N GLY A 190 -9.63 7.53 -7.21
CA GLY A 190 -8.28 7.86 -7.65
C GLY A 190 -7.66 9.09 -6.96
N THR A 191 -6.36 9.31 -7.20
CA THR A 191 -5.59 10.43 -6.64
C THR A 191 -6.17 11.79 -7.04
N SER A 192 -6.89 11.86 -8.16
CA SER A 192 -7.63 13.06 -8.54
C SER A 192 -8.64 13.51 -7.47
N ALA A 193 -9.33 12.59 -6.82
CA ALA A 193 -10.22 12.91 -5.70
C ALA A 193 -9.43 13.13 -4.41
N ALA A 194 -8.38 12.34 -4.17
CA ALA A 194 -7.52 12.47 -2.98
C ALA A 194 -6.90 13.87 -2.86
N ASN A 195 -6.34 14.39 -3.96
CA ASN A 195 -5.81 15.76 -4.01
C ASN A 195 -6.87 16.79 -3.62
N LYS A 196 -8.11 16.63 -4.09
CA LYS A 196 -9.21 17.55 -3.74
C LYS A 196 -9.58 17.44 -2.27
N VAL A 197 -9.55 16.25 -1.68
CA VAL A 197 -9.75 16.07 -0.23
C VAL A 197 -8.69 16.86 0.54
N VAL A 198 -7.41 16.68 0.20
CA VAL A 198 -6.31 17.40 0.86
C VAL A 198 -6.44 18.91 0.69
N THR A 199 -6.58 19.39 -0.56
CA THR A 199 -6.60 20.83 -0.83
C THR A 199 -7.82 21.51 -0.20
N ASN A 200 -9.02 20.93 -0.29
CA ASN A 200 -10.21 21.54 0.29
C ASN A 200 -10.28 21.40 1.82
N ALA A 201 -9.49 20.50 2.42
CA ALA A 201 -9.36 20.43 3.88
C ALA A 201 -8.44 21.52 4.45
N LEU A 202 -7.41 21.91 3.69
CA LEU A 202 -6.33 22.78 4.20
C LEU A 202 -6.42 24.22 3.73
N LEU A 203 -6.90 24.44 2.51
CA LEU A 203 -6.88 25.74 1.84
C LEU A 203 -8.26 26.41 1.91
N THR A 204 -8.21 27.73 2.06
CA THR A 204 -9.34 28.62 1.96
C THR A 204 -9.04 29.78 1.00
N ARG A 205 -10.07 30.55 0.66
CA ARG A 205 -9.93 31.64 -0.31
C ARG A 205 -8.91 32.67 0.19
N GLY A 206 -7.93 32.96 -0.65
CA GLY A 206 -6.87 33.92 -0.36
C GLY A 206 -5.64 33.35 0.36
N ASP A 207 -5.66 32.08 0.78
CA ASP A 207 -4.44 31.40 1.22
C ASP A 207 -3.42 31.33 0.08
N LEU A 208 -2.12 31.39 0.42
CA LEU A 208 -1.07 31.18 -0.56
C LEU A 208 -0.75 29.69 -0.66
N VAL A 209 -0.64 29.21 -1.89
CA VAL A 209 -0.18 27.86 -2.19
C VAL A 209 1.10 27.92 -3.03
N LEU A 210 2.17 27.31 -2.52
CA LEU A 210 3.42 27.15 -3.27
C LEU A 210 3.23 26.03 -4.30
N PHE A 211 3.27 26.37 -5.58
CA PHE A 211 2.62 25.56 -6.61
C PHE A 211 3.62 25.14 -7.69
N ASP A 212 4.05 23.88 -7.66
CA ASP A 212 4.82 23.26 -8.75
C ASP A 212 4.06 23.42 -10.08
N ARG A 213 4.70 23.98 -11.11
CA ARG A 213 4.06 24.18 -12.42
C ARG A 213 3.79 22.86 -13.15
N ASN A 214 4.41 21.76 -12.73
CA ASN A 214 4.14 20.41 -13.25
C ASN A 214 2.88 19.76 -12.66
N ASN A 215 2.26 20.38 -11.64
CA ASN A 215 1.14 19.79 -10.93
C ASN A 215 0.01 19.31 -11.86
N HIS A 216 -0.53 18.13 -11.55
CA HIS A 216 -1.64 17.57 -12.31
C HIS A 216 -2.89 18.46 -12.19
N LYS A 217 -3.76 18.43 -13.22
CA LYS A 217 -5.01 19.23 -13.28
C LYS A 217 -5.90 19.10 -12.03
N SER A 218 -5.81 17.98 -11.29
CA SER A 218 -6.54 17.81 -10.03
C SER A 218 -6.13 18.82 -8.96
N ASN A 219 -4.85 19.16 -8.85
CA ASN A 219 -4.34 20.17 -7.91
C ASN A 219 -4.80 21.57 -8.31
N HIS A 220 -4.81 21.87 -9.62
CA HIS A 220 -5.39 23.12 -10.13
C HIS A 220 -6.88 23.23 -9.77
N HIS A 221 -7.65 22.16 -9.98
CA HIS A 221 -9.07 22.15 -9.65
C HIS A 221 -9.31 22.27 -8.14
N GLY A 222 -8.60 21.51 -7.33
CA GLY A 222 -8.78 21.46 -5.88
C GLY A 222 -8.30 22.73 -5.17
N ALA A 223 -7.03 23.11 -5.37
CA ALA A 223 -6.42 24.23 -4.66
C ALA A 223 -6.87 25.59 -5.19
N LEU A 224 -6.87 25.77 -6.52
CA LEU A 224 -7.04 27.10 -7.11
C LEU A 224 -8.50 27.41 -7.42
N ILE A 225 -9.22 26.47 -8.03
CA ILE A 225 -10.60 26.70 -8.47
C ILE A 225 -11.61 26.50 -7.33
N GLN A 226 -11.52 25.37 -6.62
CA GLN A 226 -12.47 25.02 -5.55
C GLN A 226 -12.17 25.78 -4.27
N ALA A 227 -10.95 25.66 -3.73
CA ALA A 227 -10.57 26.33 -2.49
C ALA A 227 -10.31 27.83 -2.66
N GLY A 228 -9.97 28.30 -3.88
CA GLY A 228 -9.73 29.71 -4.15
C GLY A 228 -8.40 30.23 -3.62
N ALA A 229 -7.40 29.36 -3.49
CA ALA A 229 -6.05 29.74 -3.07
C ALA A 229 -5.32 30.49 -4.20
N THR A 230 -4.41 31.40 -3.82
CA THR A 230 -3.57 32.17 -4.72
C THR A 230 -2.24 31.44 -4.91
N PRO A 231 -1.90 31.02 -6.15
CA PRO A 231 -0.66 30.29 -6.39
C PRO A 231 0.55 31.22 -6.47
N VAL A 232 1.67 30.77 -5.90
CA VAL A 232 3.01 31.21 -6.28
C VAL A 232 3.65 30.07 -7.05
N TYR A 233 3.86 30.25 -8.35
CA TYR A 233 4.32 29.17 -9.22
C TYR A 233 5.83 28.95 -9.12
N LEU A 234 6.23 27.68 -9.10
CA LEU A 234 7.62 27.25 -9.23
C LEU A 234 7.87 26.82 -10.68
N GLU A 235 8.88 27.41 -11.31
CA GLU A 235 9.26 27.05 -12.68
C GLU A 235 9.80 25.62 -12.74
N ALA A 236 9.49 24.92 -13.84
CA ALA A 236 9.88 23.53 -14.03
C ALA A 236 10.77 23.38 -15.26
N SER A 237 11.86 22.63 -15.08
CA SER A 237 12.81 22.34 -16.14
C SER A 237 12.17 21.49 -17.25
N ARG A 238 12.61 21.77 -18.49
CA ARG A 238 12.32 20.99 -19.69
C ARG A 238 13.60 20.83 -20.50
N ASN A 239 13.84 19.64 -21.03
CA ASN A 239 14.97 19.37 -21.91
C ASN A 239 14.55 19.45 -23.40
N PRO A 240 15.47 19.33 -24.38
CA PRO A 240 15.13 19.35 -25.81
C PRO A 240 14.18 18.24 -26.30
N PHE A 241 13.99 17.18 -25.50
CA PHE A 241 13.01 16.13 -25.78
C PHE A 241 11.60 16.47 -25.25
N GLY A 242 11.46 17.58 -24.53
CA GLY A 242 10.22 17.98 -23.89
C GLY A 242 9.92 17.24 -22.59
N PHE A 243 10.88 16.48 -22.04
CA PHE A 243 10.66 15.74 -20.81
C PHE A 243 10.38 16.66 -19.63
N ILE A 244 9.44 16.23 -18.80
CA ILE A 244 9.01 16.87 -17.57
C ILE A 244 10.09 16.64 -16.51
N GLY A 245 10.99 17.62 -16.37
CA GLY A 245 11.97 17.66 -15.29
C GLY A 245 11.39 18.24 -14.00
N GLY A 246 12.25 18.34 -12.98
CA GLY A 246 11.92 18.93 -11.69
C GLY A 246 11.92 20.46 -11.69
N ILE A 247 11.58 21.04 -10.55
CA ILE A 247 11.62 22.47 -10.24
C ILE A 247 13.06 22.97 -10.34
N ASP A 248 13.25 24.14 -10.94
CA ASP A 248 14.58 24.73 -11.06
C ASP A 248 15.17 25.10 -9.70
N ALA A 249 16.46 24.86 -9.50
CA ALA A 249 17.12 25.00 -8.20
C ALA A 249 16.95 26.40 -7.56
N HIS A 250 16.91 27.45 -8.37
CA HIS A 250 16.74 28.82 -7.87
C HIS A 250 15.35 29.06 -7.25
N CYS A 251 14.34 28.29 -7.64
CA CYS A 251 12.98 28.39 -7.10
C CYS A 251 12.88 27.88 -5.65
N PHE A 252 13.91 27.20 -5.13
CA PHE A 252 14.01 26.83 -3.71
C PHE A 252 14.72 27.90 -2.86
N ASN A 253 15.07 29.05 -3.42
CA ASN A 253 15.67 30.15 -2.68
C ASN A 253 14.60 31.01 -1.99
N GLU A 254 14.73 31.24 -0.68
CA GLU A 254 13.75 31.99 0.10
C GLU A 254 13.62 33.46 -0.33
N GLU A 255 14.72 34.15 -0.63
CA GLU A 255 14.67 35.55 -1.09
C GLU A 255 13.87 35.67 -2.39
N TYR A 256 14.12 34.74 -3.33
CA TYR A 256 13.35 34.64 -4.57
C TYR A 256 11.85 34.40 -4.28
N LEU A 257 11.51 33.43 -3.43
CA LEU A 257 10.13 33.12 -3.08
C LEU A 257 9.42 34.31 -2.43
N ARG A 258 10.08 35.01 -1.50
CA ARG A 258 9.54 36.22 -0.87
C ARG A 258 9.33 37.34 -1.89
N GLN A 259 10.21 37.47 -2.87
CA GLN A 259 10.00 38.41 -3.97
C GLN A 259 8.78 38.04 -4.82
N GLN A 260 8.59 36.75 -5.16
CA GLN A 260 7.40 36.30 -5.87
C GLN A 260 6.11 36.53 -5.07
N ILE A 261 6.15 36.37 -3.74
CA ILE A 261 5.00 36.68 -2.87
C ILE A 261 4.67 38.17 -2.92
N ARG A 262 5.65 39.08 -2.96
CA ARG A 262 5.42 40.53 -3.01
C ARG A 262 4.59 40.96 -4.21
N ASP A 263 4.68 40.24 -5.31
CA ASP A 263 3.96 40.55 -6.54
C ASP A 263 2.46 40.15 -6.48
N VAL A 264 2.11 39.19 -5.62
CA VAL A 264 0.73 38.63 -5.56
C VAL A 264 0.00 38.89 -4.24
N ALA A 265 0.73 38.99 -3.13
CA ALA A 265 0.21 39.18 -1.78
C ALA A 265 1.29 39.83 -0.88
N PRO A 266 1.64 41.11 -1.11
CA PRO A 266 2.73 41.78 -0.42
C PRO A 266 2.58 41.80 1.11
N GLU A 267 1.35 41.83 1.61
CA GLU A 267 1.05 41.76 3.04
C GLU A 267 1.45 40.43 3.71
N LYS A 268 1.68 39.38 2.91
CA LYS A 268 2.09 38.05 3.39
C LYS A 268 3.59 37.78 3.26
N ALA A 269 4.33 38.62 2.53
CA ALA A 269 5.72 38.35 2.16
C ALA A 269 6.69 38.24 3.35
N GLU A 270 6.37 38.89 4.47
CA GLU A 270 7.19 38.89 5.69
C GLU A 270 6.69 37.91 6.76
N LEU A 271 5.63 37.14 6.48
CA LEU A 271 5.18 36.11 7.41
C LEU A 271 6.26 35.02 7.55
N PRO A 272 6.46 34.44 8.74
CA PRO A 272 7.38 33.31 8.91
C PRO A 272 7.04 32.13 8.00
N ARG A 273 5.75 31.79 7.92
CA ARG A 273 5.17 30.76 7.04
C ARG A 273 4.11 31.38 6.13
N PRO A 274 4.49 31.95 4.98
CA PRO A 274 3.52 32.59 4.09
C PRO A 274 2.61 31.59 3.37
N PHE A 275 3.04 30.33 3.20
CA PHE A 275 2.30 29.32 2.46
C PHE A 275 1.51 28.40 3.38
N ARG A 276 0.21 28.27 3.10
CA ARG A 276 -0.63 27.30 3.80
C ARG A 276 -0.34 25.87 3.35
N LEU A 277 -0.01 25.70 2.08
CA LEU A 277 0.31 24.42 1.48
C LEU A 277 1.36 24.62 0.38
N ALA A 278 2.37 23.76 0.33
CA ALA A 278 3.13 23.51 -0.89
C ALA A 278 2.61 22.24 -1.57
N ILE A 279 2.49 22.26 -2.89
CA ILE A 279 2.12 21.07 -3.67
C ILE A 279 3.23 20.81 -4.67
N ILE A 280 3.96 19.70 -4.47
CA ILE A 280 5.13 19.32 -5.25
C ILE A 280 4.89 17.94 -5.85
N GLN A 281 5.16 17.79 -7.14
CA GLN A 281 5.04 16.50 -7.81
C GLN A 281 6.31 15.67 -7.55
N LEU A 282 6.27 14.77 -6.55
CA LEU A 282 7.46 14.04 -6.08
C LEU A 282 8.16 13.22 -7.19
N GLY A 283 7.37 12.63 -8.08
CA GLY A 283 7.84 11.92 -9.25
C GLY A 283 7.11 12.42 -10.49
N THR A 284 7.86 12.95 -11.46
CA THR A 284 7.29 13.35 -12.74
C THR A 284 7.01 12.12 -13.61
N TYR A 285 6.14 12.29 -14.61
CA TYR A 285 5.80 11.20 -15.54
C TYR A 285 7.03 10.65 -16.29
N ASP A 286 7.97 11.52 -16.63
CA ASP A 286 9.17 11.16 -17.41
C ASP A 286 10.33 10.67 -16.53
N GLY A 287 10.06 10.31 -15.27
CA GLY A 287 11.02 9.63 -14.41
C GLY A 287 12.00 10.54 -13.66
N THR A 288 11.68 11.82 -13.47
CA THR A 288 12.42 12.68 -12.55
C THR A 288 11.84 12.56 -11.15
N VAL A 289 12.63 12.06 -10.20
CA VAL A 289 12.22 11.89 -8.79
C VAL A 289 13.03 12.84 -7.92
N TYR A 290 12.36 13.58 -7.05
CA TYR A 290 13.03 14.53 -6.16
C TYR A 290 13.71 13.83 -4.98
N ASN A 291 14.65 14.54 -4.36
CA ASN A 291 15.08 14.28 -3.00
C ASN A 291 14.10 15.00 -2.04
N ALA A 292 13.27 14.25 -1.34
CA ALA A 292 12.22 14.82 -0.48
C ALA A 292 12.81 15.55 0.73
N ARG A 293 13.92 15.04 1.29
CA ARG A 293 14.65 15.70 2.38
C ARG A 293 15.11 17.11 1.96
N GLN A 294 15.73 17.23 0.80
CA GLN A 294 16.21 18.53 0.30
C GLN A 294 15.06 19.53 0.11
N VAL A 295 13.90 19.08 -0.35
CA VAL A 295 12.72 19.95 -0.49
C VAL A 295 12.28 20.48 0.87
N ILE A 296 12.16 19.62 1.88
CA ILE A 296 11.75 20.03 3.23
C ILE A 296 12.78 20.98 3.84
N ASP A 297 14.07 20.66 3.73
CA ASP A 297 15.14 21.47 4.31
C ASP A 297 15.24 22.87 3.69
N THR A 298 14.76 23.05 2.44
CA THR A 298 14.86 24.31 1.70
C THR A 298 13.63 25.19 1.79
N VAL A 299 12.42 24.61 1.76
CA VAL A 299 11.16 25.38 1.74
C VAL A 299 10.18 24.99 2.85
N GLY A 300 10.49 23.97 3.64
CA GLY A 300 9.59 23.46 4.68
C GLY A 300 9.27 24.50 5.75
N HIS A 301 10.24 25.31 6.17
CA HIS A 301 10.04 26.35 7.17
C HIS A 301 9.12 27.49 6.72
N LEU A 302 8.84 27.60 5.42
CA LEU A 302 7.92 28.59 4.83
C LEU A 302 6.47 28.07 4.70
N CYS A 303 6.23 26.79 4.98
CA CYS A 303 4.97 26.13 4.72
C CYS A 303 4.36 25.56 6.01
N ASP A 304 3.04 25.61 6.15
CA ASP A 304 2.37 24.84 7.20
C ASP A 304 2.34 23.34 6.86
N TYR A 305 2.08 23.01 5.59
CA TYR A 305 1.99 21.65 5.06
C TYR A 305 2.68 21.53 3.70
N ILE A 306 3.18 20.35 3.38
CA ILE A 306 3.62 19.96 2.04
C ILE A 306 2.86 18.72 1.61
N LEU A 307 2.16 18.82 0.47
CA LEU A 307 1.59 17.70 -0.26
C LEU A 307 2.60 17.23 -1.32
N PHE A 308 3.09 16.01 -1.17
CA PHE A 308 3.87 15.34 -2.21
C PHE A 308 2.93 14.53 -3.10
N ASP A 309 2.55 15.09 -4.26
CA ASP A 309 1.77 14.34 -5.26
C ASP A 309 2.67 13.26 -5.88
N SER A 310 2.57 12.07 -5.30
CA SER A 310 3.43 10.91 -5.55
C SER A 310 2.74 9.85 -6.42
N ALA A 311 1.72 10.22 -7.19
CA ALA A 311 0.93 9.26 -7.99
C ALA A 311 1.74 8.40 -8.98
N TRP A 312 2.94 8.85 -9.39
CA TRP A 312 3.86 8.11 -10.27
C TRP A 312 4.89 7.27 -9.53
N VAL A 313 4.95 7.39 -8.21
CA VAL A 313 5.93 6.73 -7.34
C VAL A 313 5.19 6.15 -6.11
N GLY A 314 5.87 6.00 -4.98
CA GLY A 314 5.42 5.34 -3.75
C GLY A 314 6.22 4.09 -3.42
N TYR A 315 6.92 3.52 -4.41
CA TYR A 315 7.78 2.36 -4.23
C TYR A 315 9.19 2.72 -3.74
N GLU A 316 9.61 3.98 -3.86
CA GLU A 316 10.92 4.47 -3.42
C GLU A 316 11.16 4.20 -1.93
N GLN A 317 10.10 4.21 -1.12
CA GLN A 317 10.15 3.87 0.29
C GLN A 317 10.67 2.46 0.56
N PHE A 318 10.43 1.53 -0.37
CA PHE A 318 10.77 0.12 -0.22
C PHE A 318 12.05 -0.27 -0.98
N ILE A 319 12.71 0.69 -1.64
CA ILE A 319 13.96 0.49 -2.37
C ILE A 319 15.06 1.26 -1.64
N PRO A 320 16.01 0.60 -0.95
CA PRO A 320 17.01 1.28 -0.12
C PRO A 320 17.81 2.37 -0.83
N MET A 321 18.09 2.21 -2.13
CA MET A 321 18.79 3.21 -2.95
C MET A 321 18.00 4.51 -3.14
N MET A 322 16.68 4.49 -2.99
CA MET A 322 15.78 5.62 -3.22
C MET A 322 15.19 6.18 -1.92
N ALA A 323 15.68 5.76 -0.75
CA ALA A 323 15.11 6.13 0.54
C ALA A 323 15.01 7.66 0.75
N ASP A 324 16.00 8.43 0.27
CA ASP A 324 16.01 9.90 0.36
C ASP A 324 14.88 10.58 -0.45
N SER A 325 14.28 9.87 -1.39
CA SER A 325 13.11 10.32 -2.14
C SER A 325 11.80 10.09 -1.39
N SER A 326 11.77 9.24 -0.37
CA SER A 326 10.54 8.98 0.40
C SER A 326 10.33 10.06 1.47
N PRO A 327 9.26 10.87 1.39
CA PRO A 327 8.98 11.88 2.41
C PRO A 327 8.51 11.26 3.73
N LEU A 328 8.04 10.00 3.72
CA LEU A 328 7.49 9.32 4.89
C LEU A 328 8.55 8.66 5.76
N LEU A 329 9.79 8.50 5.28
CA LEU A 329 10.90 7.96 6.08
C LEU A 329 11.65 9.03 6.87
N LEU A 330 11.23 10.29 6.78
CA LEU A 330 11.94 11.42 7.34
C LEU A 330 11.61 11.61 8.81
N GLU A 331 12.65 11.79 9.63
CA GLU A 331 12.49 12.32 10.98
C GLU A 331 12.18 13.81 10.90
N LEU A 332 11.13 14.24 11.61
CA LEU A 332 10.60 15.60 11.63
C LEU A 332 10.51 16.10 13.09
N ASN A 333 10.62 17.41 13.27
CA ASN A 333 10.41 18.12 14.53
C ASN A 333 9.30 19.17 14.43
N GLU A 334 9.01 19.89 15.51
CA GLU A 334 7.94 20.88 15.58
C GLU A 334 8.09 22.08 14.63
N ASN A 335 9.30 22.32 14.10
CA ASN A 335 9.59 23.39 13.16
C ASN A 335 9.47 22.95 11.69
N ASP A 336 9.26 21.66 11.44
CA ASP A 336 9.00 21.12 10.10
C ASP A 336 7.52 21.25 9.73
N PRO A 337 7.17 21.23 8.42
CA PRO A 337 5.79 21.23 7.97
C PRO A 337 5.13 19.87 8.20
N GLY A 338 3.79 19.85 8.24
CA GLY A 338 3.06 18.58 8.12
C GLY A 338 3.19 18.00 6.71
N ILE A 339 3.46 16.70 6.61
CA ILE A 339 3.69 16.00 5.33
C ILE A 339 2.45 15.18 4.95
N LEU A 340 2.03 15.30 3.68
CA LEU A 340 0.82 14.69 3.13
C LEU A 340 1.06 13.97 1.81
#